data_AF-A0A1W2ELI0-F1
#
_entry.id   AF-A0A1W2ELI0-F1
#
_cell.length_a   1.000
_cell.length_b   1.000
_cell.length_c   1.000
_cell.angle_alpha   90.00
_cell.angle_beta   90.00
_cell.angle_gamma   90.00
#
_symmetry.space_group_name_H-M   'P 1'
#
loop_
_entity.id
_entity.type
_entity.pdbx_description
1 polymer ?
#
loop_
_entity_poly.entity_id
_entity_poly.type
_entity_poly.pdbx_seq_one_letter_code
_entity_poly.pdbx_strand_id
1 'polypeptide(L)' 'MPGKKQFADDKLPWLHVSDLKGWKNVVGELYNVRAVPQNFLIDPNGVIVAKNLRGTELAAKLASILK' A
#
# COMPACT_ATOMS: atom_id res chain seq x y z
N MET A 1 -16.97 14.55 17.24
CA MET A 1 -16.04 15.00 16.18
C MET A 1 -16.55 14.45 14.85
N PRO A 2 -16.94 15.28 13.88
CA PRO A 2 -17.41 14.76 12.59
C PRO A 2 -16.18 14.25 11.82
N GLY A 3 -16.12 13.05 11.26
CA GLY A 3 -17.16 12.10 10.89
C GLY A 3 -16.87 11.64 9.46
N LYS A 4 -16.08 10.57 9.33
CA LYS A 4 -16.01 9.60 8.21
C LYS A 4 -16.44 10.10 6.80
N LYS A 5 -15.47 10.50 5.96
CA LYS A 5 -15.55 10.54 4.48
C LYS A 5 -14.09 10.40 3.98
N GLN A 6 -13.64 9.51 3.10
CA GLN A 6 -14.22 8.86 1.91
C GLN A 6 -13.56 7.47 1.75
N PHE A 7 -14.33 6.38 1.82
CA PHE A 7 -13.91 5.06 1.31
C PHE A 7 -15.03 4.40 0.49
N ALA A 8 -16.12 5.13 0.22
CA ALA A 8 -17.32 4.58 -0.41
C ALA A 8 -17.29 4.68 -1.94
N ASP A 9 -16.46 5.55 -2.51
CA ASP A 9 -16.59 5.90 -3.93
C ASP A 9 -15.76 4.96 -4.84
N ASP A 10 -14.64 4.42 -4.35
CA ASP A 10 -13.71 3.66 -5.20
C ASP A 10 -13.98 2.14 -5.27
N LYS A 11 -15.02 1.62 -4.58
CA LYS A 11 -15.40 0.19 -4.54
C LYS A 11 -14.20 -0.77 -4.45
N LEU A 12 -13.20 -0.41 -3.65
CA LEU A 12 -11.98 -1.17 -3.50
C LEU A 12 -12.22 -2.35 -2.55
N PRO A 13 -12.22 -3.61 -3.02
CA PRO A 13 -12.60 -4.77 -2.20
C PRO A 13 -11.55 -5.16 -1.16
N TRP A 14 -10.38 -4.52 -1.19
CA TRP A 14 -9.26 -4.82 -0.32
C TRP A 14 -9.48 -4.28 1.11
N LEU A 15 -8.77 -4.87 2.06
CA LEU A 15 -8.78 -4.41 3.45
C LEU A 15 -8.12 -3.03 3.55
N HIS A 16 -8.86 -2.05 4.04
CA HIS A 16 -8.36 -0.70 4.34
C HIS A 16 -8.14 -0.56 5.84
N VAL A 17 -6.93 -0.21 6.24
CA VAL A 17 -6.58 0.08 7.65
C VAL A 17 -5.93 1.45 7.75
N SER A 18 -6.27 2.17 8.81
CA SER A 18 -5.68 3.48 9.14
C SER A 18 -5.66 3.67 10.65
N ASP A 19 -4.53 4.10 11.20
CA ASP A 19 -4.41 4.44 12.62
C ASP A 19 -4.70 5.93 12.90
N LEU A 20 -5.12 6.69 11.88
CA LEU A 20 -5.44 8.12 11.93
C LEU A 20 -4.32 9.04 12.44
N LYS A 21 -3.06 8.56 12.47
CA LYS A 21 -1.90 9.36 12.90
C LYS A 21 -1.27 10.20 11.79
N GLY A 22 -1.77 10.09 10.56
CA GLY A 22 -1.24 10.81 9.40
C GLY A 22 0.24 10.51 9.18
N TRP A 23 1.07 11.56 9.03
CA TRP A 23 2.52 11.44 8.85
C TRP A 23 3.27 10.92 10.09
N LYS A 24 2.66 10.94 11.28
CA LYS A 24 3.24 10.40 12.53
C LYS A 24 2.95 8.90 12.71
N ASN A 25 2.59 8.21 11.63
CA ASN A 25 2.30 6.79 11.64
C ASN A 25 3.61 5.98 11.70
N VAL A 26 3.67 5.03 12.64
CA VAL A 26 4.86 4.19 12.89
C VAL A 26 5.21 3.32 11.68
N VAL A 27 4.22 2.89 10.91
CA VAL A 27 4.42 2.09 9.68
C VAL A 27 5.06 2.94 8.58
N GLY A 28 4.66 4.21 8.45
CA GLY A 28 5.27 5.15 7.50
C GLY A 28 6.75 5.37 7.78
N GLU A 29 7.14 5.50 9.05
CA GLU A 29 8.54 5.57 9.46
C GLU A 29 9.28 4.25 9.22
N LEU A 30 8.71 3.12 9.66
CA LEU A 30 9.30 1.79 9.55
C LEU A 30 9.59 1.39 8.09
N TYR A 31 8.66 1.70 7.19
CA TYR A 31 8.79 1.42 5.75
C TYR A 31 9.38 2.61 4.96
N ASN A 32 9.83 3.66 5.64
CA ASN A 32 10.43 4.88 5.07
C ASN A 32 9.57 5.48 3.93
N VAL A 33 8.26 5.59 4.16
CA VAL A 33 7.29 6.21 3.26
C VAL A 33 7.42 7.74 3.40
N ARG A 34 7.98 8.39 2.38
CA ARG A 34 8.22 9.84 2.36
C ARG A 34 7.19 10.62 1.54
N ALA A 35 6.46 9.93 0.67
CA ALA A 35 5.43 10.50 -0.17
C ALA A 35 4.37 9.45 -0.47
N VAL A 36 3.13 9.88 -0.67
CA VAL A 36 2.01 9.05 -1.10
C VAL A 36 1.54 9.52 -2.49
N PRO A 37 1.06 8.62 -3.37
CA PRO A 37 0.91 7.17 -3.16
C PRO A 37 2.23 6.39 -3.32
N GLN A 38 2.42 5.34 -2.51
CA GLN A 38 3.54 4.41 -2.54
C GLN A 38 3.01 2.99 -2.31
N ASN A 39 3.60 1.98 -2.96
CA ASN A 39 3.24 0.58 -2.79
C ASN A 39 4.47 -0.29 -2.52
N PHE A 40 4.24 -1.45 -1.90
CA PHE A 40 5.25 -2.46 -1.61
C PHE A 40 4.69 -3.83 -2.01
N LEU A 41 5.55 -4.67 -2.57
CA LEU A 41 5.26 -6.07 -2.82
C LEU A 41 6.05 -6.89 -1.79
N ILE A 42 5.34 -7.70 -1.03
CA ILE A 42 5.90 -8.49 0.08
C ILE A 42 5.67 -9.97 -0.24
N ASP A 43 6.69 -10.79 -0.06
CA ASP A 43 6.59 -12.24 -0.23
C ASP A 43 5.97 -12.92 1.01
N PRO A 44 5.65 -14.23 0.95
CA PRO A 44 5.11 -14.96 2.12
C PRO A 44 6.03 -15.01 3.35
N ASN A 45 7.34 -14.76 3.18
CA ASN A 45 8.30 -14.70 4.28
C ASN A 45 8.38 -13.30 4.92
N GLY A 46 7.59 -12.34 4.45
CA GLY A 46 7.59 -10.96 4.94
C GLY A 46 8.71 -10.10 4.33
N VAL A 47 9.35 -10.54 3.25
CA VAL A 47 10.43 -9.81 2.57
C VAL A 47 9.87 -8.89 1.50
N ILE A 48 10.32 -7.62 1.50
CA ILE A 48 9.97 -6.67 0.43
C ILE A 48 10.72 -7.06 -0.85
N VAL A 49 9.98 -7.50 -1.86
CA VAL A 49 10.53 -7.94 -3.16
C VAL A 49 10.42 -6.89 -4.27
N ALA A 50 9.60 -5.85 -4.05
CA ALA A 50 9.55 -4.66 -4.90
C ALA A 50 8.89 -3.48 -4.17
N LYS A 51 9.13 -2.25 -4.66
CA LYS A 51 8.49 -1.02 -4.16
C LYS A 51 8.22 -0.05 -5.31
N ASN A 52 7.17 0.75 -5.18
CA ASN A 52 6.81 1.83 -6.11
C ASN A 52 6.59 1.40 -7.57
N LEU A 53 6.23 0.13 -7.82
CA LEU A 53 5.93 -0.34 -9.17
C LEU A 53 4.57 0.19 -9.64
N ARG A 54 4.47 0.58 -10.91
CA ARG A 54 3.23 1.11 -11.49
C ARG A 54 3.04 0.58 -12.91
N GLY A 55 1.78 0.62 -13.37
CA GLY A 55 1.43 0.28 -14.76
C GLY A 55 1.97 -1.09 -15.20
N THR A 56 2.66 -1.09 -16.34
CA THR A 56 3.20 -2.30 -16.97
C THR A 56 4.27 -3.00 -16.14
N GLU A 57 5.10 -2.25 -15.40
CA GLU A 57 6.13 -2.83 -14.54
C GLU A 57 5.53 -3.63 -13.39
N LEU A 58 4.45 -3.11 -12.79
CA LEU A 58 3.72 -3.82 -11.75
C LEU A 58 3.10 -5.10 -12.30
N ALA A 59 2.42 -5.01 -13.44
CA ALA A 59 1.78 -6.17 -14.08
C ALA A 59 2.81 -7.26 -14.42
N ALA A 60 3.96 -6.88 -15.00
CA ALA A 60 5.03 -7.81 -15.33
C ALA A 60 5.63 -8.48 -14.09
N LYS A 61 5.86 -7.72 -13.01
CA LYS A 61 6.38 -8.29 -11.76
C LYS A 61 5.39 -9.27 -11.14
N LEU A 62 4.10 -8.94 -11.12
CA LEU A 62 3.05 -9.83 -10.61
C LEU A 62 2.98 -11.12 -11.44
N ALA A 63 2.99 -11.03 -12.77
CA ALA A 63 3.00 -12.20 -13.65
C ALA A 63 4.24 -13.09 -13.45
N SER A 64 5.39 -12.51 -13.07
CA SER A 64 6.60 -13.29 -12.78
C SER A 64 6.54 -14.07 -11.47
N ILE A 65 5.72 -13.63 -10.51
CA ILE A 65 5.64 -14.19 -9.15
C ILE A 65 4.44 -15.13 -9.00
N LEU A 66 3.30 -14.75 -9.58
CA LEU A 66 2.06 -15.51 -9.57
C LEU A 66 2.08 -16.46 -10.77
N LYS A 67 2.44 -17.73 -10.53
CA LYS A 67 2.28 -18.83 -11.48
C LYS A 67 0.94 -19.53 -11.26
#